data_AF-H6V638-F1
#
_entry.id   AF-H6V638-F1
#
_cell.length_a   1.000
_cell.length_b   1.000
_cell.length_c   1.000
_cell.angle_alpha   90.00
_cell.angle_beta   90.00
_cell.angle_gamma   90.00
#
_symmetry.space_group_name_H-M   'P 1'
#
loop_
_entity.id
_entity.type
_entity.pdbx_description
1 polymer ?
#
loop_
_entity_poly.entity_id
_entity_poly.type
_entity_poly.pdbx_seq_one_letter_code
_entity_poly.pdbx_strand_id
1 'polypeptide(L)'
;RAVKRQAKAAQGTSVYEDEEILLALILKKDAMEEQKCEEKLKKYCETLKGSNLDLKKIHVKQEGLCENGKTKNKCTELKKKIQNKCDTFKNGLKTAAEKEISTLEDKDCKENERQCLFLEG
;
A
#
# COMPACT_ATOMS: atom_id res chain seq x y z
N ARG A 1 21.60 19.48 13.89
CA ARG A 1 20.86 20.52 13.14
C ARG A 1 19.46 19.97 12.89
N ALA A 2 18.44 20.45 13.61
CA ALA A 2 17.07 19.97 13.47
C ALA A 2 16.52 20.37 12.09
N VAL A 3 16.22 19.39 11.24
CA VAL A 3 15.63 19.64 9.92
C VAL A 3 14.15 19.90 10.14
N LYS A 4 13.76 21.18 10.13
CA LYS A 4 12.36 21.61 10.01
C LYS A 4 11.82 21.01 8.71
N ARG A 5 11.06 19.92 8.81
CA ARG A 5 10.22 19.43 7.71
C ARG A 5 9.09 20.45 7.54
N GLN A 6 9.28 21.42 6.65
CA GLN A 6 8.15 22.12 6.08
C GLN A 6 7.36 21.07 5.29
N ALA A 7 6.33 20.52 5.92
CA ALA A 7 5.27 19.81 5.23
C ALA A 7 4.54 20.85 4.36
N LYS A 8 5.15 21.19 3.21
CA LYS A 8 4.41 21.75 2.09
C LYS A 8 3.37 20.68 1.78
N ALA A 9 2.11 20.98 2.03
CA ALA A 9 0.99 20.16 1.61
C ALA A 9 1.13 19.97 0.09
N ALA A 10 1.73 18.85 -0.31
CA ALA A 10 1.62 18.39 -1.67
C ALA A 10 0.14 18.12 -1.85
N GLN A 11 -0.53 18.90 -2.69
CA GLN A 11 -1.81 18.52 -3.30
C GLN A 11 -1.61 17.36 -4.29
N GLY A 12 -0.80 16.37 -3.91
CA GLY A 12 -0.75 15.07 -4.52
C GLY A 12 -1.59 14.18 -3.64
N THR A 13 -2.66 13.63 -4.22
CA THR A 13 -3.42 12.47 -3.77
C THR A 13 -2.61 11.71 -2.73
N SER A 14 -3.04 11.73 -1.46
CA SER A 14 -2.20 11.12 -0.42
C SER A 14 -1.90 9.68 -0.85
N VAL A 15 -0.67 9.19 -0.64
CA VAL A 15 -0.33 7.79 -0.99
C VAL A 15 -1.26 6.80 -0.27
N TYR A 16 -1.94 7.25 0.79
CA TYR A 16 -2.94 6.52 1.55
C TYR A 16 -4.40 6.74 1.08
N GLU A 17 -4.63 7.55 0.04
CA GLU A 17 -5.94 7.67 -0.59
C GLU A 17 -6.28 6.44 -1.41
N ASP A 18 -5.30 5.65 -1.86
CA ASP A 18 -5.56 4.37 -2.49
C ASP A 18 -5.92 3.32 -1.43
N GLU A 19 -7.16 2.82 -1.47
CA GLU A 19 -7.68 1.78 -0.58
C GLU A 19 -6.75 0.56 -0.54
N GLU A 20 -6.11 0.28 -1.66
CA GLU A 20 -5.12 -0.78 -1.86
C GLU A 20 -3.87 -0.62 -1.01
N ILE A 21 -3.39 0.62 -0.85
CA ILE A 21 -2.17 0.90 -0.08
C ILE A 21 -2.47 0.72 1.40
N LEU A 22 -3.63 1.20 1.84
CA LEU A 22 -4.09 0.97 3.21
C LEU A 22 -4.28 -0.53 3.49
N LEU A 23 -4.93 -1.26 2.58
CA LEU A 23 -5.13 -2.72 2.67
C LEU A 23 -3.79 -3.47 2.70
N ALA A 24 -2.86 -3.12 1.82
CA ALA A 24 -1.53 -3.74 1.78
C ALA A 24 -0.77 -3.50 3.09
N LEU A 25 -0.86 -2.32 3.70
CA LEU A 25 -0.22 -2.02 4.99
C LEU A 25 -0.83 -2.80 6.16
N ILE A 26 -2.15 -3.02 6.15
CA ILE A 26 -2.85 -3.79 7.19
C ILE A 26 -2.54 -5.29 7.06
N LEU A 27 -2.64 -5.79 5.83
CA LEU A 27 -2.58 -7.22 5.55
C LEU A 27 -1.13 -7.70 5.38
N LYS A 28 -0.23 -6.85 4.86
CA LYS A 28 1.18 -7.14 4.60
C LYS A 28 1.30 -8.37 3.69
N LYS A 29 2.23 -9.27 4.02
CA LYS A 29 2.39 -10.58 3.37
C LYS A 29 1.13 -11.44 3.37
N ASP A 30 0.25 -11.27 4.34
CA ASP A 30 -1.00 -12.05 4.41
C ASP A 30 -1.97 -11.72 3.27
N ALA A 31 -1.79 -10.59 2.58
CA ALA A 31 -2.53 -10.27 1.36
C ALA A 31 -2.27 -11.27 0.22
N MET A 32 -1.16 -12.02 0.25
CA MET A 32 -0.78 -12.98 -0.79
C MET A 32 -1.47 -14.34 -0.64
N GLU A 33 -1.92 -14.65 0.58
CA GLU A 33 -2.63 -15.88 0.91
C GLU A 33 -4.11 -15.58 1.12
N GLU A 34 -4.97 -16.10 0.24
CA GLU A 34 -6.39 -15.74 0.21
C GLU A 34 -7.09 -15.97 1.57
N GLN A 35 -6.86 -17.12 2.20
CA GLN A 35 -7.43 -17.42 3.52
C GLN A 35 -6.95 -16.45 4.60
N LYS A 36 -5.64 -16.18 4.67
CA LYS A 36 -5.08 -15.26 5.68
C LYS A 36 -5.55 -13.83 5.44
N CYS A 37 -5.64 -13.41 4.18
CA CYS A 37 -6.19 -12.12 3.81
C CYS A 37 -7.61 -11.97 4.33
N GLU A 38 -8.48 -12.95 4.06
CA GLU A 38 -9.87 -12.90 4.51
C GLU A 38 -10.01 -12.87 6.03
N GLU A 39 -9.27 -13.74 6.74
CA GLU A 39 -9.29 -13.79 8.21
C GLU A 39 -8.83 -12.48 8.85
N LYS A 40 -7.74 -11.92 8.34
CA LYS A 40 -7.11 -10.72 8.90
C LYS A 40 -7.92 -9.47 8.56
N LEU A 41 -8.48 -9.41 7.36
CA LEU A 41 -9.40 -8.35 6.93
C LEU A 41 -10.70 -8.38 7.76
N LYS A 42 -11.24 -9.57 8.03
CA LYS A 42 -12.40 -9.73 8.91
C LYS A 42 -12.11 -9.27 10.34
N LYS A 43 -11.00 -9.72 10.94
CA LYS A 43 -10.56 -9.28 12.28
C LYS A 43 -10.37 -7.76 12.36
N TYR A 44 -9.76 -7.16 11.35
CA TYR A 44 -9.60 -5.71 11.24
C TYR A 44 -10.95 -5.00 11.27
N CYS A 45 -11.89 -5.45 10.45
CA CYS A 45 -13.24 -4.88 10.37
C CYS A 45 -14.07 -5.09 11.63
N GLU A 46 -13.94 -6.23 12.33
CA GLU A 46 -14.57 -6.47 13.62
C GLU A 46 -14.01 -5.55 14.71
N THR A 47 -12.69 -5.34 14.72
CA THR A 47 -12.01 -4.42 15.64
C THR A 47 -12.47 -2.98 15.40
N LEU A 48 -12.59 -2.58 14.14
CA LEU A 48 -13.11 -1.26 13.77
C LEU A 48 -14.57 -1.07 14.19
N LYS A 49 -15.44 -2.07 13.98
CA LYS A 49 -16.85 -2.01 14.43
C LYS A 49 -16.98 -1.95 15.95
N GLY A 50 -16.10 -2.62 16.68
CA GLY A 50 -16.06 -2.60 18.14
C GLY A 50 -15.45 -1.33 18.73
N SER A 51 -14.71 -0.57 17.92
CA SER A 51 -14.22 0.74 18.31
C SER A 51 -15.35 1.77 18.12
N ASN A 52 -15.63 2.62 19.11
CA ASN A 52 -16.57 3.75 19.01
C ASN A 52 -16.04 4.87 18.07
N LEU A 53 -15.29 4.48 17.04
CA LEU A 53 -14.68 5.36 16.06
C LEU A 53 -15.67 5.61 14.92
N ASP A 54 -15.86 6.87 14.61
CA ASP A 54 -16.62 7.30 13.44
C ASP A 54 -15.76 7.06 12.19
N LEU A 55 -15.91 5.89 11.57
CA LEU A 55 -15.09 5.44 10.42
C LEU A 55 -15.13 6.44 9.26
N LYS A 56 -16.25 7.15 9.08
CA LYS A 56 -16.40 8.22 8.08
C LYS A 56 -15.48 9.41 8.35
N LYS A 57 -15.06 9.61 9.60
CA LYS A 57 -14.07 10.64 9.99
C LYS A 57 -12.62 10.16 9.91
N ILE A 58 -12.36 8.84 9.88
CA ILE A 58 -11.00 8.30 9.80
C ILE A 58 -10.56 8.18 8.34
N HIS A 59 -11.38 7.53 7.50
CA HIS A 59 -11.15 7.51 6.06
C HIS A 59 -12.41 7.05 5.33
N VAL A 60 -12.87 7.82 4.34
CA VAL A 60 -14.09 7.54 3.55
C VAL A 60 -14.05 6.14 2.91
N LYS A 61 -12.86 5.61 2.63
CA LYS A 61 -12.69 4.29 1.99
C LYS A 61 -12.77 3.09 2.96
N GLN A 62 -12.78 3.31 4.28
CA GLN A 62 -12.88 2.20 5.26
C GLN A 62 -14.27 1.53 5.30
N GLU A 63 -15.34 2.26 5.01
CA GLU A 63 -16.69 1.67 4.89
C GLU A 63 -16.74 0.67 3.72
N GLY A 64 -16.19 1.07 2.57
CA GLY A 64 -16.06 0.22 1.39
C GLY A 64 -15.25 -1.04 1.70
N LEU A 65 -14.20 -0.92 2.51
CA LEU A 65 -13.26 -1.97 2.87
C LEU A 65 -13.89 -3.08 3.76
N CYS A 66 -14.81 -2.71 4.65
CA CYS A 66 -15.47 -3.63 5.59
C CYS A 66 -16.88 -4.10 5.19
N GLU A 67 -17.30 -3.81 3.96
CA GLU A 67 -18.57 -4.27 3.40
C GLU A 67 -18.67 -5.81 3.32
N ASN A 68 -19.72 -6.37 3.94
CA ASN A 68 -19.95 -7.82 4.02
C ASN A 68 -20.12 -8.45 2.63
N GLY A 69 -19.56 -9.66 2.43
CA GLY A 69 -19.69 -10.43 1.19
C GLY A 69 -18.72 -10.03 0.07
N LYS A 70 -17.94 -8.96 0.23
CA LYS A 70 -16.93 -8.52 -0.76
C LYS A 70 -15.48 -8.83 -0.36
N THR A 71 -15.24 -9.42 0.82
CA THR A 71 -13.90 -9.71 1.36
C THR A 71 -13.04 -10.53 0.40
N LYS A 72 -13.60 -11.62 -0.16
CA LYS A 72 -12.91 -12.49 -1.11
C LYS A 72 -12.46 -11.75 -2.38
N ASN A 73 -13.38 -10.97 -2.96
CA ASN A 73 -13.08 -10.18 -4.16
C ASN A 73 -12.01 -9.12 -3.87
N LYS A 74 -12.08 -8.44 -2.71
CA LYS A 74 -11.06 -7.48 -2.29
C LYS A 74 -9.69 -8.13 -2.11
N CYS A 75 -9.62 -9.29 -1.47
CA CYS A 75 -8.37 -10.04 -1.31
C CYS A 75 -7.77 -10.45 -2.67
N THR A 76 -8.62 -10.92 -3.59
CA THR A 76 -8.20 -11.30 -4.95
C THR A 76 -7.70 -10.10 -5.75
N GLU A 77 -8.43 -8.98 -5.69
CA GLU A 77 -8.07 -7.75 -6.40
C GLU A 77 -6.80 -7.12 -5.83
N LEU A 78 -6.70 -7.05 -4.51
CA LEU A 78 -5.52 -6.56 -3.80
C LEU A 78 -4.29 -7.40 -4.17
N LYS A 79 -4.40 -8.73 -4.13
CA LYS A 79 -3.30 -9.63 -4.52
C LYS A 79 -2.82 -9.35 -5.94
N LYS A 80 -3.74 -9.27 -6.91
CA LYS A 80 -3.40 -8.95 -8.31
C LYS A 80 -2.69 -7.61 -8.43
N LYS A 81 -3.17 -6.60 -7.72
CA LYS A 81 -2.60 -5.25 -7.77
C LYS A 81 -1.21 -5.19 -7.13
N ILE A 82 -1.00 -5.86 -5.98
CA ILE A 82 0.32 -5.94 -5.36
C ILE A 82 1.27 -6.72 -6.28
N GLN A 83 0.84 -7.84 -6.88
CA GLN A 83 1.66 -8.58 -7.85
C GLN A 83 2.04 -7.69 -9.05
N ASN A 84 1.09 -7.00 -9.66
CA ASN A 84 1.38 -6.08 -10.77
C ASN A 84 2.37 -4.97 -10.37
N LYS A 85 2.23 -4.38 -9.17
CA LYS A 85 3.18 -3.38 -8.65
C LYS A 85 4.57 -3.99 -8.44
N CYS A 86 4.67 -5.18 -7.83
CA CYS A 86 5.92 -5.90 -7.65
C CYS A 86 6.61 -6.23 -8.99
N ASP A 87 5.85 -6.72 -9.97
CA ASP A 87 6.39 -7.11 -11.28
C ASP A 87 6.87 -5.89 -12.07
N THR A 88 6.08 -4.80 -12.05
CA THR A 88 6.47 -3.52 -12.64
C THR A 88 7.75 -2.99 -12.01
N PHE A 89 7.81 -3.02 -10.67
CA PHE A 89 8.97 -2.55 -9.93
C PHE A 89 10.20 -3.41 -10.19
N LYS A 90 10.06 -4.74 -10.20
CA LYS A 90 11.14 -5.68 -10.50
C LYS A 90 11.72 -5.44 -11.89
N ASN A 91 10.87 -5.18 -12.88
CA ASN A 91 11.33 -4.85 -14.23
C ASN A 91 12.07 -3.51 -14.25
N GLY A 92 11.55 -2.49 -13.58
CA GLY A 92 12.21 -1.19 -13.45
C GLY A 92 13.60 -1.30 -12.77
N LEU A 93 13.68 -2.07 -11.69
CA LEU A 93 14.93 -2.38 -11.01
C LEU A 93 15.92 -3.11 -11.91
N LYS A 94 15.46 -4.11 -12.68
CA LYS A 94 16.32 -4.83 -13.63
C LYS A 94 16.91 -3.88 -14.67
N THR A 95 16.07 -3.02 -15.26
CA THR A 95 16.54 -2.00 -16.22
C THR A 95 17.52 -1.02 -15.58
N ALA A 96 17.27 -0.59 -14.35
CA ALA A 96 18.20 0.29 -13.63
C ALA A 96 19.52 -0.43 -13.28
N ALA A 97 19.47 -1.71 -12.93
CA ALA A 97 20.65 -2.51 -12.60
C ALA A 97 21.53 -2.84 -13.82
N GLU A 98 20.95 -2.83 -15.04
CA GLU A 98 21.68 -2.98 -16.30
C GLU A 98 22.41 -1.70 -16.73
N LYS A 99 22.09 -0.54 -16.14
CA LYS A 99 22.81 0.71 -16.38
C LYS A 99 24.20 0.67 -15.75
N GLU A 100 25.16 1.32 -16.41
CA GLU A 100 26.43 1.61 -15.75
C GLU A 100 26.21 2.57 -14.57
N ILE A 101 26.97 2.38 -13.48
CA ILE A 101 26.85 3.21 -12.27
C ILE A 101 27.01 4.71 -12.59
N SER A 102 27.86 5.04 -13.55
CA SER A 102 28.12 6.39 -14.06
C SER A 102 26.91 7.05 -14.73
N THR A 103 25.90 6.26 -15.13
CA THR A 103 24.69 6.70 -15.84
C THR A 103 23.44 6.64 -14.96
N LEU A 104 23.56 6.16 -13.71
CA LEU A 104 22.47 6.19 -12.73
C LEU A 104 22.20 7.63 -12.33
N GLU A 105 20.93 8.02 -12.42
CA GLU A 105 20.48 9.32 -11.98
C GLU A 105 19.85 9.23 -10.58
N ASP A 106 19.84 10.35 -9.87
CA ASP A 106 19.23 10.49 -8.54
C ASP A 106 17.75 10.03 -8.50
N LYS A 107 17.05 10.15 -9.64
CA LYS A 107 15.68 9.66 -9.83
C LYS A 107 15.59 8.13 -9.82
N ASP A 108 16.58 7.44 -10.41
CA ASP A 108 16.64 5.98 -10.43
C ASP A 108 16.75 5.43 -9.00
N CYS A 109 17.45 6.13 -8.10
CA CYS A 109 17.53 5.73 -6.69
C CYS A 109 16.28 6.12 -5.88
N LYS A 110 15.85 7.38 -5.95
CA LYS A 110 14.75 7.91 -5.11
C LYS A 110 13.40 7.27 -5.42
N GLU A 111 13.13 6.97 -6.68
CA GLU A 111 11.87 6.38 -7.09
C GLU A 111 11.83 4.89 -6.71
N ASN A 112 12.96 4.18 -6.86
CA ASN A 112 13.07 2.79 -6.43
C ASN A 112 13.02 2.63 -4.90
N GLU A 113 13.66 3.51 -4.14
CA GLU A 113 13.61 3.51 -2.67
C GLU A 113 12.18 3.67 -2.14
N ARG A 114 11.39 4.58 -2.73
CA ARG A 114 9.97 4.77 -2.36
C ARG A 114 9.14 3.52 -2.63
N GLN A 115 9.40 2.82 -3.74
CA GLN A 115 8.69 1.58 -4.05
C GLN A 115 9.12 0.42 -3.15
N CYS A 116 10.40 0.33 -2.77
CA CYS A 116 10.86 -0.64 -1.76
C CYS A 116 10.16 -0.45 -0.41
N LEU A 117 10.06 0.80 0.08
CA LEU A 117 9.37 1.10 1.36
C LEU A 117 7.90 0.66 1.34
N PHE A 118 7.25 0.71 0.18
CA PHE A 118 5.87 0.21 0.00
C PHE A 118 5.79 -1.32 0.08
N LEU A 119 6.82 -2.04 -0.38
CA LEU A 119 6.87 -3.51 -0.42
C LEU A 119 7.42 -4.16 0.86
N GLU A 120 8.15 -3.42 1.69
CA GLU A 120 8.55 -3.84 3.05
C GLU A 120 7.38 -3.84 4.05
N GLY A 121 6.28 -3.18 3.68
CA GLY A 121 5.05 -2.97 4.46
C GLY A 121 4.37 -4.23 4.98
#